data_AF-A0A383D014-F1
#
_entry.id   AF-A0A383D014-F1
#
_cell.length_a   1.000
_cell.length_b   1.000
_cell.length_c   1.000
_cell.angle_alpha   90.00
_cell.angle_beta   90.00
_cell.angle_gamma   90.00
#
_symmetry.space_group_name_H-M   'P 1'
#
loop_
_entity.id
_entity.type
_entity.pdbx_description
1 polymer ?
#
loop_
_entity_poly.entity_id
_entity_poly.type
_entity_poly.pdbx_seq_one_letter_code
_entity_poly.pdbx_strand_id
1 'polypeptide(L)'
;LCSGIELKGNLLGKSSSLHVHHIFPKALLYKAGYNQTDINALANMCFLTAECNIKISDSDPSDYMPKSAAEQPGALESQWITTDPALWRVDRFHDFLADRRERLAKATNQFLESLYEGHMPFEQEPMPDGFAPIAVTTEDEVDDENATVLKLVTDNGLAAPEVDGEVSDQETGDTIATADLLWRSGVQEGLTEPIALIRNLDSDTTTSLNDAGYRVFSTNTRFVWYLESQLGLDLDGD
;
A
#
# COMPACT_ATOMS: atom_id res chain seq x y z
N LEU A 1 -8.46 -15.96 11.69
CA LEU A 1 -8.24 -16.49 13.07
C LEU A 1 -9.54 -16.71 13.87
N CYS A 2 -10.71 -16.21 13.47
CA CYS A 2 -11.94 -16.47 14.24
C CYS A 2 -13.27 -16.38 13.48
N SER A 3 -13.32 -15.72 12.32
CA SER A 3 -14.57 -15.52 11.57
C SER A 3 -14.76 -16.51 10.41
N GLY A 4 -13.68 -17.14 9.93
CA GLY A 4 -13.70 -17.95 8.70
C GLY A 4 -13.93 -17.15 7.41
N ILE A 5 -14.02 -15.83 7.51
CA ILE A 5 -14.17 -14.93 6.37
C ILE A 5 -12.81 -14.75 5.72
N GLU A 6 -12.76 -14.95 4.39
CA GLU A 6 -11.58 -14.65 3.59
C GLU A 6 -11.31 -13.14 3.59
N LEU A 7 -10.05 -12.76 3.85
CA LEU A 7 -9.65 -11.35 3.93
C LEU A 7 -9.45 -10.79 2.52
N LYS A 8 -10.15 -9.69 2.20
CA LYS A 8 -10.02 -8.95 0.94
C LYS A 8 -9.87 -7.45 1.22
N GLY A 9 -9.19 -6.72 0.34
CA GLY A 9 -8.96 -5.27 0.50
C GLY A 9 -10.26 -4.46 0.53
N ASN A 10 -11.29 -4.90 -0.21
CA ASN A 10 -12.56 -4.19 -0.38
C ASN A 10 -13.73 -4.82 0.39
N LEU A 11 -13.47 -5.41 1.58
CA LEU A 11 -14.55 -5.99 2.39
C LEU A 11 -15.55 -4.90 2.83
N LEU A 12 -16.78 -4.99 2.34
CA LEU A 12 -17.87 -4.08 2.67
C LEU A 12 -18.47 -4.44 4.04
N GLY A 13 -18.57 -3.44 4.93
CA GLY A 13 -19.15 -3.58 6.28
C GLY A 13 -18.16 -3.23 7.41
N LYS A 14 -18.63 -2.52 8.44
CA LYS A 14 -17.76 -2.06 9.54
C LYS A 14 -17.12 -3.23 10.30
N SER A 15 -17.84 -4.33 10.50
CA SER A 15 -17.37 -5.52 11.22
C SER A 15 -16.41 -6.41 10.42
N SER A 16 -16.47 -6.35 9.09
CA SER A 16 -15.63 -7.09 8.14
C SER A 16 -14.40 -6.32 7.69
N SER A 17 -14.29 -5.03 8.04
CA SER A 17 -13.12 -4.20 7.73
C SER A 17 -11.82 -4.83 8.25
N LEU A 18 -10.74 -4.64 7.48
CA LEU A 18 -9.44 -5.23 7.73
C LEU A 18 -8.67 -4.45 8.82
N HIS A 19 -8.20 -5.15 9.84
CA HIS A 19 -7.47 -4.58 10.97
C HIS A 19 -6.12 -5.26 11.12
N VAL A 20 -5.08 -4.48 11.43
CA VAL A 20 -3.76 -5.00 11.84
C VAL A 20 -3.79 -5.28 13.34
N HIS A 21 -3.35 -6.47 13.72
CA HIS A 21 -3.39 -6.97 15.09
C HIS A 21 -2.04 -7.53 15.51
N HIS A 22 -1.65 -7.28 16.77
CA HIS A 22 -0.44 -7.87 17.34
C HIS A 22 -0.75 -9.29 17.78
N ILE A 23 -0.10 -10.28 17.17
CA ILE A 23 -0.28 -11.70 17.50
C ILE A 23 -0.04 -11.91 19.00
N PHE A 24 1.09 -11.43 19.51
CA PHE A 24 1.36 -11.31 20.94
C PHE A 24 1.00 -9.89 21.39
N PRO A 25 -0.03 -9.72 22.25
CA PRO A 25 -0.48 -8.42 22.72
C PRO A 25 0.64 -7.59 23.36
N LYS A 26 0.70 -6.30 23.04
CA LYS A 26 1.72 -5.37 23.58
C LYS A 26 1.78 -5.39 25.11
N ALA A 27 0.63 -5.40 25.77
CA ALA A 27 0.55 -5.38 27.23
C ALA A 27 1.23 -6.60 27.87
N LEU A 28 1.06 -7.79 27.28
CA LEU A 28 1.71 -9.02 27.75
C LEU A 28 3.22 -8.95 27.55
N LEU A 29 3.67 -8.49 26.37
CA LEU A 29 5.09 -8.40 26.05
C LEU A 29 5.84 -7.36 26.88
N TYR A 30 5.24 -6.19 27.12
CA TYR A 30 5.83 -5.18 28.02
C TYR A 30 5.96 -5.71 29.44
N LYS A 31 4.95 -6.41 29.96
CA LYS A 31 5.01 -7.04 31.28
C LYS A 31 6.09 -8.11 31.37
N ALA A 32 6.37 -8.82 30.28
CA ALA A 32 7.43 -9.82 30.18
C ALA A 32 8.84 -9.22 29.92
N GLY A 33 8.95 -7.90 29.75
CA GLY A 33 10.24 -7.21 29.60
C GLY A 33 10.80 -7.18 28.18
N TYR A 34 10.00 -7.48 27.16
CA TYR A 34 10.44 -7.35 25.77
C TYR A 34 10.50 -5.87 25.33
N ASN A 35 11.42 -5.57 24.42
CA ASN A 35 11.62 -4.21 23.92
C ASN A 35 10.58 -3.83 22.86
N GLN A 36 10.39 -2.53 22.66
CA GLN A 36 9.41 -1.98 21.72
C GLN A 36 9.68 -2.37 20.26
N THR A 37 10.95 -2.57 19.87
CA THR A 37 11.33 -2.95 18.51
C THR A 37 10.81 -4.35 18.17
N ASP A 38 11.02 -5.32 19.05
CA ASP A 38 10.53 -6.69 18.86
C ASP A 38 9.00 -6.74 18.93
N ILE A 39 8.39 -5.97 19.84
CA ILE A 39 6.93 -5.89 20.00
C ILE A 39 6.25 -5.42 18.70
N ASN A 40 6.80 -4.39 18.05
CA ASN A 40 6.21 -3.81 16.84
C ASN A 40 6.77 -4.43 15.54
N ALA A 41 7.53 -5.53 15.63
CA ALA A 41 8.05 -6.20 14.45
C ALA A 41 6.91 -6.69 13.55
N LEU A 42 7.08 -6.63 12.23
CA LEU A 42 6.12 -7.17 11.26
C LEU A 42 5.77 -8.64 11.54
N ALA A 43 6.75 -9.41 12.02
CA ALA A 43 6.57 -10.80 12.43
C ALA A 43 5.61 -10.99 13.61
N ASN A 44 5.34 -9.95 14.40
CA ASN A 44 4.31 -9.96 15.44
C ASN A 44 2.95 -9.44 14.94
N MET A 45 2.77 -9.21 13.63
CA MET A 45 1.52 -8.68 13.07
C MET A 45 0.73 -9.77 12.35
N CYS A 46 -0.59 -9.65 12.39
CA CYS A 46 -1.53 -10.39 11.57
C CYS A 46 -2.71 -9.51 11.18
N PHE A 47 -3.46 -9.94 10.18
CA PHE A 47 -4.69 -9.29 9.76
C PHE A 47 -5.91 -10.02 10.33
N LEU A 48 -6.87 -9.24 10.80
CA LEU A 48 -8.14 -9.71 11.32
C LEU A 48 -9.29 -8.89 10.74
N THR A 49 -10.51 -9.40 10.80
CA THR A 49 -11.69 -8.54 10.70
C THR A 49 -11.84 -7.71 11.97
N ALA A 50 -12.50 -6.56 11.92
CA ALA A 50 -12.77 -5.73 13.09
C ALA A 50 -13.45 -6.50 14.24
N GLU A 51 -14.42 -7.37 13.91
CA GLU A 51 -15.07 -8.26 14.88
C GLU A 51 -14.06 -9.22 15.54
N CYS A 52 -13.21 -9.83 14.74
CA CYS A 52 -12.17 -10.74 15.23
C CYS A 52 -11.16 -10.04 16.14
N ASN A 53 -10.76 -8.82 15.77
CA ASN A 53 -9.87 -8.00 16.58
C ASN A 53 -10.47 -7.70 17.96
N ILE A 54 -11.77 -7.41 18.04
CA ILE A 54 -12.49 -7.22 19.31
C ILE A 54 -12.59 -8.53 20.09
N LYS A 55 -12.92 -9.65 19.42
CA LYS A 55 -13.08 -10.96 20.06
C LYS A 55 -11.78 -11.48 20.67
N ILE A 56 -10.65 -11.31 19.96
CA ILE A 56 -9.33 -11.76 20.43
C ILE A 56 -8.75 -10.78 21.46
N SER A 57 -8.93 -9.47 21.27
CA SER A 57 -8.47 -8.42 22.21
C SER A 57 -6.98 -8.59 22.60
N ASP A 58 -6.67 -8.69 23.88
CA ASP A 58 -5.36 -8.83 24.47
C ASP A 58 -5.14 -10.23 25.04
N SER A 59 -5.85 -11.24 24.50
CA SER A 59 -5.75 -12.63 24.92
C SER A 59 -4.35 -13.21 24.68
N ASP A 60 -3.91 -14.11 25.57
CA ASP A 60 -2.65 -14.83 25.42
C ASP A 60 -2.71 -15.76 24.17
N PRO A 61 -1.72 -15.73 23.28
CA PRO A 61 -1.67 -16.62 22.11
C PRO A 61 -1.77 -18.10 22.46
N SER A 62 -1.24 -18.50 23.62
CA SER A 62 -1.36 -19.88 24.11
C SER A 62 -2.81 -20.28 24.39
N ASP A 63 -3.70 -19.33 24.63
CA ASP A 63 -5.12 -19.57 24.92
C ASP A 63 -6.00 -19.52 23.67
N TYR A 64 -5.73 -18.57 22.75
CA TYR A 64 -6.60 -18.35 21.59
C TYR A 64 -6.14 -19.05 20.31
N MET A 65 -4.83 -19.28 20.11
CA MET A 65 -4.34 -19.96 18.91
C MET A 65 -4.83 -21.41 18.77
N PRO A 66 -4.87 -22.23 19.85
CA PRO A 66 -5.46 -23.57 19.75
C PRO A 66 -6.93 -23.54 19.31
N LYS A 67 -7.70 -22.55 19.81
CA LYS A 67 -9.11 -22.37 19.44
C LYS A 67 -9.24 -21.95 17.99
N SER A 68 -8.42 -21.01 17.52
CA SER A 68 -8.37 -20.59 16.12
C SER A 68 -8.05 -21.78 15.21
N ALA A 69 -7.05 -22.60 15.54
CA ALA A 69 -6.66 -23.75 14.73
C ALA A 69 -7.77 -24.82 14.66
N ALA A 70 -8.51 -25.02 15.75
CA ALA A 70 -9.60 -25.98 15.83
C ALA A 70 -10.87 -25.48 15.11
N GLU A 71 -11.26 -24.22 15.32
CA GLU A 71 -12.46 -23.63 14.73
C GLU A 71 -12.28 -23.31 13.24
N GLN A 72 -11.06 -22.95 12.83
CA GLN A 72 -10.74 -22.49 11.48
C GLN A 72 -9.43 -23.13 10.98
N PRO A 73 -9.46 -24.42 10.58
CA PRO A 73 -8.30 -25.11 10.02
C PRO A 73 -7.69 -24.34 8.84
N GLY A 74 -6.37 -24.17 8.82
CA GLY A 74 -5.67 -23.40 7.78
C GLY A 74 -5.57 -21.89 8.02
N ALA A 75 -6.26 -21.34 9.02
CA ALA A 75 -6.27 -19.91 9.26
C ALA A 75 -4.94 -19.35 9.81
N LEU A 76 -4.12 -20.18 10.46
CA LEU A 76 -2.78 -19.79 10.90
C LEU A 76 -1.84 -19.78 9.71
N GLU A 77 -1.87 -20.86 8.94
CA GLU A 77 -1.03 -21.13 7.78
C GLU A 77 -1.27 -20.14 6.66
N SER A 78 -2.52 -19.70 6.43
CA SER A 78 -2.86 -18.69 5.43
C SER A 78 -2.22 -17.33 5.69
N GLN A 79 -1.86 -17.06 6.94
CA GLN A 79 -1.07 -15.90 7.31
C GLN A 79 0.39 -16.25 7.59
N TRP A 80 0.84 -17.49 7.36
CA TRP A 80 2.18 -18.02 7.66
C TRP A 80 2.55 -18.09 9.14
N ILE A 81 1.56 -18.17 10.04
CA ILE A 81 1.77 -18.35 11.48
C ILE A 81 2.06 -19.83 11.78
N THR A 82 3.01 -20.11 12.68
CA THR A 82 3.33 -21.49 13.08
C THR A 82 2.15 -22.22 13.73
N THR A 83 2.04 -23.51 13.42
CA THR A 83 1.12 -24.43 14.08
C THR A 83 1.74 -25.15 15.28
N ASP A 84 3.01 -24.87 15.60
CA ASP A 84 3.70 -25.44 16.76
C ASP A 84 3.27 -24.73 18.07
N PRO A 85 2.52 -25.39 18.97
CA PRO A 85 2.07 -24.77 20.21
C PRO A 85 3.20 -24.39 21.16
N ALA A 86 4.39 -25.00 21.03
CA ALA A 86 5.54 -24.66 21.86
C ALA A 86 6.05 -23.23 21.62
N LEU A 87 5.72 -22.64 20.47
CA LEU A 87 6.10 -21.27 20.09
C LEU A 87 5.03 -20.23 20.41
N TRP A 88 3.86 -20.62 20.92
CA TRP A 88 2.80 -19.66 21.26
C TRP A 88 2.92 -19.07 22.68
N ARG A 89 3.94 -19.49 23.42
CA ARG A 89 4.16 -19.01 24.78
C ARG A 89 4.97 -17.71 24.81
N VAL A 90 4.63 -16.83 25.73
CA VAL A 90 5.28 -15.52 25.90
C VAL A 90 6.78 -15.65 26.19
N ASP A 91 7.22 -16.69 26.90
CA ASP A 91 8.64 -16.98 27.17
C ASP A 91 9.43 -17.43 25.93
N ARG A 92 8.73 -17.73 24.83
CA ARG A 92 9.31 -18.17 23.54
C ARG A 92 9.09 -17.14 22.43
N PHE A 93 8.75 -15.91 22.78
CA PHE A 93 8.39 -14.87 21.80
C PHE A 93 9.50 -14.61 20.75
N HIS A 94 10.77 -14.58 21.13
CA HIS A 94 11.86 -14.41 20.15
C HIS A 94 11.99 -15.59 19.18
N ASP A 95 11.74 -16.82 19.65
CA ASP A 95 11.72 -17.99 18.78
C ASP A 95 10.52 -17.97 17.83
N PHE A 96 9.36 -17.49 18.31
CA PHE A 96 8.21 -17.23 17.46
C PHE A 96 8.53 -16.22 16.36
N LEU A 97 9.18 -15.09 16.68
CA LEU A 97 9.58 -14.10 15.68
C LEU A 97 10.57 -14.70 14.67
N ALA A 98 11.50 -15.55 15.11
CA ALA A 98 12.44 -16.22 14.22
C ALA A 98 11.74 -17.14 13.22
N ASP A 99 10.89 -18.06 13.70
CA ASP A 99 10.09 -18.96 12.84
C ASP A 99 9.20 -18.15 11.88
N ARG A 100 8.55 -17.10 12.38
CA ARG A 100 7.68 -16.26 11.57
C ARG A 100 8.43 -15.57 10.43
N ARG A 101 9.61 -15.01 10.71
CA ARG A 101 10.46 -14.36 9.69
C ARG A 101 10.87 -15.34 8.61
N GLU A 102 11.24 -16.56 8.99
CA GLU A 102 11.61 -17.60 8.02
C GLU A 102 10.44 -17.95 7.10
N ARG A 103 9.23 -18.14 7.65
CA ARG A 103 8.04 -18.45 6.87
C ARG A 103 7.64 -17.32 5.93
N LEU A 104 7.63 -16.08 6.43
CA LEU A 104 7.31 -14.90 5.63
C LEU A 104 8.33 -14.71 4.52
N ALA A 105 9.63 -14.76 4.82
CA ALA A 105 10.69 -14.63 3.82
C ALA A 105 10.58 -15.72 2.74
N LYS A 106 10.34 -16.97 3.14
CA LYS A 106 10.13 -18.06 2.18
C LYS A 106 8.93 -17.81 1.27
N ALA A 107 7.80 -17.40 1.84
CA ALA A 107 6.58 -17.13 1.07
C ALA A 107 6.76 -15.96 0.11
N THR A 108 7.39 -14.87 0.56
CA THR A 108 7.71 -13.72 -0.28
C THR A 108 8.65 -14.11 -1.41
N ASN A 109 9.72 -14.86 -1.14
CA ASN A 109 10.65 -15.29 -2.17
C ASN A 109 9.96 -16.19 -3.22
N GLN A 110 9.11 -17.12 -2.77
CA GLN A 110 8.32 -17.98 -3.67
C GLN A 110 7.36 -17.17 -4.56
N PHE A 111 6.73 -16.14 -3.99
CA PHE A 111 5.87 -15.24 -4.76
C PHE A 111 6.65 -14.41 -5.77
N LEU A 112 7.79 -13.85 -5.38
CA LEU A 112 8.64 -13.09 -6.31
C LEU A 112 9.20 -13.97 -7.42
N GLU A 113 9.55 -15.22 -7.12
CA GLU A 113 10.00 -16.21 -8.11
C GLU A 113 8.87 -16.58 -9.07
N SER A 114 7.63 -16.76 -8.59
CA SER A 114 6.49 -17.05 -9.48
C SER A 114 6.15 -15.89 -10.42
N LEU A 115 6.36 -14.65 -9.98
CA LEU A 115 6.25 -13.46 -10.83
C LEU A 115 7.36 -13.42 -11.88
N TYR A 116 8.59 -13.72 -11.49
CA TYR A 116 9.75 -13.74 -12.40
C TYR A 116 9.61 -14.80 -13.49
N GLU A 117 9.12 -15.99 -13.15
CA GLU A 117 8.96 -17.10 -14.09
C GLU A 117 7.68 -16.99 -14.96
N GLY A 118 6.82 -16.00 -14.70
CA GLY A 118 5.55 -15.83 -15.42
C GLY A 118 4.49 -16.89 -15.07
N HIS A 119 4.60 -17.53 -13.91
CA HIS A 119 3.70 -18.61 -13.46
C HIS A 119 2.40 -18.11 -12.82
N MET A 120 2.18 -16.80 -12.72
CA MET A 120 0.91 -16.23 -12.22
C MET A 120 0.01 -15.81 -13.39
N PRO A 121 -1.12 -16.48 -13.62
CA PRO A 121 -2.18 -15.93 -14.45
C PRO A 121 -2.63 -14.62 -13.79
N PHE A 122 -2.55 -13.52 -14.52
CA PHE A 122 -3.22 -12.29 -14.12
C PHE A 122 -4.72 -12.54 -14.29
N GLU A 123 -5.40 -12.93 -13.22
CA GLU A 123 -6.86 -12.92 -13.19
C GLU A 123 -7.30 -11.45 -13.16
N GLN A 124 -7.58 -10.88 -14.34
CA GLN A 124 -8.36 -9.65 -14.42
C GLN A 124 -9.70 -9.95 -13.73
N GLU A 125 -9.96 -9.35 -12.57
CA GLU A 125 -11.35 -9.18 -12.15
C GLU A 125 -12.08 -8.49 -13.32
N PRO A 126 -13.28 -8.95 -13.71
CA PRO A 126 -14.03 -8.30 -14.77
C PRO A 126 -14.21 -6.83 -14.39
N MET A 127 -13.52 -5.96 -15.12
CA MET A 127 -13.74 -4.53 -15.07
C MET A 127 -15.25 -4.29 -15.15
N PRO A 128 -15.83 -3.48 -14.26
CA PRO A 128 -17.23 -3.10 -14.41
C PRO A 128 -17.42 -2.55 -15.83
N ASP A 129 -18.39 -3.12 -16.56
CA ASP A 129 -18.80 -2.72 -17.90
C ASP A 129 -19.09 -1.20 -17.86
N GLY A 130 -18.16 -0.39 -18.38
CA GLY A 130 -18.23 1.05 -18.18
C GLY A 130 -16.98 1.84 -18.53
N PHE A 131 -15.80 1.24 -18.57
CA PHE A 131 -14.65 1.88 -19.19
C PHE A 131 -14.73 1.70 -20.70
N ALA A 132 -15.50 2.59 -21.35
CA ALA A 132 -15.33 2.80 -22.78
C ALA A 132 -13.84 3.12 -23.01
N PRO A 133 -13.18 2.46 -23.98
CA PRO A 133 -11.82 2.85 -24.35
C PRO A 133 -11.90 4.31 -24.78
N ILE A 134 -11.26 5.20 -24.02
CA ILE A 134 -11.05 6.56 -24.48
C ILE A 134 -10.18 6.40 -25.72
N ALA A 135 -10.78 6.70 -26.88
CA ALA A 135 -10.04 6.77 -28.12
C ALA A 135 -8.94 7.82 -27.91
N VAL A 136 -7.69 7.36 -27.87
CA VAL A 136 -6.53 8.24 -27.88
C VAL A 136 -6.53 8.91 -29.24
N THR A 137 -7.11 10.11 -29.32
CA THR A 137 -6.89 11.04 -30.42
C THR A 137 -5.47 11.55 -30.26
N THR A 138 -4.55 10.97 -31.03
CA THR A 138 -3.20 11.49 -31.23
C THR A 138 -3.27 12.69 -32.17
N GLU A 139 -3.71 13.84 -31.67
CA GLU A 139 -3.50 15.14 -32.29
C GLU A 139 -3.32 16.15 -31.15
N ASP A 140 -2.09 16.33 -30.71
CA ASP A 140 -1.39 17.62 -30.76
C ASP A 140 -0.04 17.49 -30.06
N GLU A 141 0.90 18.33 -30.48
CA GLU A 141 2.33 18.33 -30.18
C GLU A 141 2.65 17.90 -28.74
N VAL A 142 3.37 16.78 -28.57
CA VAL A 142 4.08 16.53 -27.31
C VAL A 142 5.00 17.73 -27.14
N ASP A 143 4.71 18.59 -26.16
CA ASP A 143 5.67 19.58 -25.71
C ASP A 143 6.99 18.83 -25.48
N ASP A 144 8.01 19.15 -26.28
CA ASP A 144 9.32 18.48 -26.29
C ASP A 144 9.90 18.44 -24.86
N GLU A 145 9.49 19.40 -24.03
CA GLU A 145 9.91 19.52 -22.64
C GLU A 145 9.28 18.48 -21.70
N ASN A 146 8.05 18.00 -21.93
CA ASN A 146 7.41 16.95 -21.10
C ASN A 146 7.65 15.52 -21.61
N ALA A 147 8.18 15.36 -22.82
CA ALA A 147 8.45 14.06 -23.42
C ALA A 147 9.37 13.19 -22.54
N THR A 148 10.37 13.80 -21.88
CA THR A 148 11.26 13.10 -20.95
C THR A 148 10.52 12.52 -19.75
N VAL A 149 9.60 13.28 -19.16
CA VAL A 149 8.81 12.85 -18.00
C VAL A 149 7.84 11.73 -18.38
N LEU A 150 7.13 11.88 -19.52
CA LEU A 150 6.21 10.85 -20.01
C LEU A 150 6.92 9.54 -20.35
N LYS A 151 8.12 9.62 -20.93
CA LYS A 151 8.96 8.46 -21.18
C LYS A 151 9.42 7.79 -19.88
N LEU A 152 9.92 8.57 -18.92
CA LEU A 152 10.37 8.06 -17.62
C LEU A 152 9.24 7.34 -16.87
N VAL A 153 8.04 7.93 -16.87
CA VAL A 153 6.83 7.33 -16.28
C VAL A 153 6.52 5.98 -16.94
N THR A 154 6.57 5.93 -18.27
CA THR A 154 6.30 4.72 -19.05
C THR A 154 7.36 3.63 -18.79
N ASP A 155 8.64 3.98 -18.89
CA ASP A 155 9.77 3.06 -18.76
C ASP A 155 9.86 2.45 -17.35
N ASN A 156 9.35 3.15 -16.33
CA ASN A 156 9.34 2.71 -14.94
C ASN A 156 7.96 2.17 -14.48
N GLY A 157 6.98 2.04 -15.38
CA GLY A 157 5.66 1.49 -15.05
C GLY A 157 4.85 2.31 -14.04
N LEU A 158 5.06 3.62 -14.01
CA LEU A 158 4.35 4.56 -13.14
C LEU A 158 2.99 4.96 -13.75
N ALA A 159 2.07 5.47 -12.94
CA ALA A 159 0.77 5.92 -13.43
C ALA A 159 0.92 7.03 -14.47
N ALA A 160 0.14 6.98 -15.55
CA ALA A 160 0.16 8.02 -16.58
C ALA A 160 -0.50 9.31 -16.08
N PRO A 161 0.07 10.49 -16.33
CA PRO A 161 -0.60 11.75 -16.02
C PRO A 161 -1.75 12.06 -16.97
N GLU A 162 -2.67 12.88 -16.52
CA GLU A 162 -3.54 13.69 -17.37
C GLU A 162 -2.74 14.91 -17.87
N VAL A 163 -2.69 15.10 -19.19
CA VAL A 163 -2.03 16.25 -19.83
C VAL A 163 -3.02 17.41 -19.89
N ASP A 164 -2.56 18.62 -19.57
CA ASP A 164 -3.39 19.83 -19.50
C ASP A 164 -4.62 19.68 -18.58
N GLY A 165 -4.42 18.96 -17.47
CA GLY A 165 -5.49 18.61 -16.53
C GLY A 165 -5.89 19.79 -15.65
N GLU A 166 -7.20 20.04 -15.54
CA GLU A 166 -7.71 21.08 -14.65
C GLU A 166 -7.77 20.61 -13.19
N VAL A 167 -7.25 21.45 -12.30
CA VAL A 167 -7.39 21.31 -10.85
C VAL A 167 -8.44 22.30 -10.38
N SER A 168 -9.47 21.79 -9.74
CA SER A 168 -10.57 22.58 -9.19
C SER A 168 -10.60 22.51 -7.66
N ASP A 169 -11.08 23.58 -7.04
CA ASP A 169 -11.35 23.64 -5.61
C ASP A 169 -12.51 22.71 -5.26
N GLN A 170 -12.34 21.87 -4.23
CA GLN A 170 -13.37 20.88 -3.87
C GLN A 170 -14.58 21.50 -3.15
N GLU A 171 -14.44 22.68 -2.55
CA GLU A 171 -15.49 23.38 -1.83
C GLU A 171 -16.29 24.30 -2.77
N THR A 172 -15.62 25.05 -3.65
CA THR A 172 -16.29 25.99 -4.55
C THR A 172 -16.57 25.43 -5.94
N GLY A 173 -15.81 24.43 -6.38
CA GLY A 173 -15.85 23.89 -7.75
C GLY A 173 -15.17 24.78 -8.78
N ASP A 174 -14.54 25.88 -8.36
CA ASP A 174 -13.84 26.80 -9.26
C ASP A 174 -12.48 26.22 -9.69
N THR A 175 -12.09 26.44 -10.94
CA THR A 175 -10.76 26.04 -11.42
C THR A 175 -9.68 26.86 -10.72
N ILE A 176 -8.78 26.16 -10.02
CA ILE A 176 -7.59 26.73 -9.38
C ILE A 176 -6.50 26.97 -10.43
N ALA A 177 -6.19 25.96 -11.23
CA ALA A 177 -5.16 26.03 -12.27
C ALA A 177 -5.33 24.89 -13.30
N THR A 178 -4.70 25.05 -14.46
CA THR A 178 -4.47 23.97 -15.42
C THR A 178 -3.03 23.50 -15.27
N ALA A 179 -2.84 22.20 -15.03
CA ALA A 179 -1.53 21.60 -14.85
C ALA A 179 -1.03 20.99 -16.17
N ASP A 180 0.25 21.20 -16.46
CA ASP A 180 0.90 20.61 -17.65
C ASP A 180 0.84 19.07 -17.56
N LEU A 181 1.07 18.52 -16.37
CA LEU A 181 0.88 17.09 -16.04
C LEU A 181 0.21 16.94 -14.68
N LEU A 182 -0.84 16.13 -14.61
CA LEU A 182 -1.66 15.96 -13.41
C LEU A 182 -1.85 14.49 -13.04
N TRP A 183 -1.52 14.15 -11.79
CA TRP A 183 -1.79 12.85 -11.17
C TRP A 183 -2.76 13.02 -10.01
N ARG A 184 -4.06 12.80 -10.25
CA ARG A 184 -5.12 12.97 -9.24
C ARG A 184 -5.02 11.99 -8.08
N SER A 185 -4.41 10.83 -8.31
CA SER A 185 -4.22 9.76 -7.32
C SER A 185 -2.75 9.53 -6.96
N GLY A 186 -1.87 10.45 -7.38
CA GLY A 186 -0.43 10.30 -7.28
C GLY A 186 0.19 9.45 -8.40
N VAL A 187 1.52 9.49 -8.48
CA VAL A 187 2.33 8.78 -9.49
C VAL A 187 2.40 7.26 -9.20
N GLN A 188 2.38 6.91 -7.91
CA GLN A 188 2.06 5.55 -7.44
C GLN A 188 0.74 5.61 -6.69
N GLU A 189 -0.31 5.08 -7.31
CA GLU A 189 -1.67 5.16 -6.76
C GLU A 189 -1.72 4.60 -5.33
N GLY A 190 -2.12 5.44 -4.38
CA GLY A 190 -2.23 5.09 -2.96
C GLY A 190 -0.94 5.10 -2.15
N LEU A 191 0.23 5.32 -2.79
CA LEU A 191 1.53 5.46 -2.11
C LEU A 191 2.07 6.89 -2.14
N THR A 192 1.76 7.63 -3.20
CA THR A 192 2.12 9.05 -3.33
C THR A 192 0.89 9.94 -3.27
N GLU A 193 1.04 11.16 -2.76
CA GLU A 193 0.00 12.19 -2.79
C GLU A 193 -0.30 12.65 -4.24
N PRO A 194 -1.48 13.26 -4.49
CA PRO A 194 -1.79 13.86 -5.79
C PRO A 194 -0.72 14.86 -6.20
N ILE A 195 -0.32 14.86 -7.47
CA ILE A 195 0.79 15.68 -7.97
C ILE A 195 0.33 16.53 -9.15
N ALA A 196 0.70 17.80 -9.14
CA ALA A 196 0.51 18.72 -10.25
C ALA A 196 1.86 19.31 -10.67
N LEU A 197 2.24 19.10 -11.93
CA LEU A 197 3.38 19.77 -12.55
C LEU A 197 2.84 20.97 -13.33
N ILE A 198 3.15 22.18 -12.86
CA ILE A 198 2.69 23.42 -13.47
C ILE A 198 3.84 24.41 -13.54
N ARG A 199 4.20 24.82 -14.75
CA ARG A 199 5.20 25.86 -14.96
C ARG A 199 4.62 27.23 -14.64
N ASN A 200 5.46 28.12 -14.10
CA ASN A 200 5.13 29.54 -13.85
C ASN A 200 3.91 29.78 -12.95
N LEU A 201 3.88 29.15 -11.77
CA LEU A 201 2.89 29.45 -10.74
C LEU A 201 3.25 30.69 -9.91
N ASP A 202 2.24 31.49 -9.58
CA ASP A 202 2.32 32.48 -8.53
C ASP A 202 2.14 31.85 -7.13
N SER A 203 2.50 32.61 -6.09
CA SER A 203 2.46 32.13 -4.70
C SER A 203 1.06 31.80 -4.20
N ASP A 204 0.05 32.49 -4.71
CA ASP A 204 -1.32 32.37 -4.21
C ASP A 204 -1.92 31.09 -4.77
N THR A 205 -1.76 30.84 -6.08
CA THR A 205 -2.16 29.60 -6.74
C THR A 205 -1.43 28.37 -6.18
N THR A 206 -0.13 28.49 -5.87
CA THR A 206 0.63 27.42 -5.22
C THR A 206 0.05 27.06 -3.85
N THR A 207 -0.39 28.06 -3.09
CA THR A 207 -1.01 27.84 -1.77
C THR A 207 -2.35 27.12 -1.93
N SER A 208 -3.20 27.58 -2.84
CA SER A 208 -4.49 26.93 -3.13
C SER A 208 -4.34 25.47 -3.58
N LEU A 209 -3.33 25.15 -4.39
CA LEU A 209 -3.07 23.77 -4.81
C LEU A 209 -2.60 22.88 -3.65
N ASN A 210 -1.73 23.39 -2.77
CA ASN A 210 -1.30 22.65 -1.58
C ASN A 210 -2.48 22.44 -0.60
N ASP A 211 -3.33 23.44 -0.42
CA ASP A 211 -4.53 23.34 0.42
C ASP A 211 -5.54 22.33 -0.17
N ALA A 212 -5.61 22.22 -1.50
CA ALA A 212 -6.36 21.18 -2.21
C ALA A 212 -5.71 19.78 -2.15
N GLY A 213 -4.57 19.64 -1.46
CA GLY A 213 -3.87 18.37 -1.24
C GLY A 213 -2.95 17.94 -2.37
N TYR A 214 -2.64 18.82 -3.32
CA TYR A 214 -1.70 18.53 -4.39
C TYR A 214 -0.29 18.95 -3.99
N ARG A 215 0.67 18.06 -4.24
CA ARG A 215 2.08 18.44 -4.27
C ARG A 215 2.43 19.02 -5.63
N VAL A 216 2.98 20.23 -5.60
CA VAL A 216 3.20 21.02 -6.81
C VAL A 216 4.68 21.07 -7.20
N PHE A 217 4.98 20.87 -8.48
CA PHE A 217 6.31 21.01 -9.05
C PHE A 217 6.32 22.02 -10.19
N SER A 218 7.31 22.91 -10.19
CA SER A 218 7.47 23.95 -11.23
C SER A 218 8.50 23.60 -12.31
N THR A 219 9.19 22.47 -12.18
CA THR A 219 10.25 22.04 -13.10
C THR A 219 10.33 20.51 -13.14
N ASN A 220 10.64 19.95 -14.31
CA ASN A 220 10.78 18.50 -14.50
C ASN A 220 11.92 17.92 -13.64
N THR A 221 13.05 18.60 -13.53
CA THR A 221 14.19 18.15 -12.69
C THR A 221 13.79 17.94 -11.23
N ARG A 222 13.04 18.88 -10.63
CA ARG A 222 12.58 18.74 -9.24
C ARG A 222 11.59 17.60 -9.06
N PHE A 223 10.76 17.36 -10.08
CA PHE A 223 9.83 16.22 -10.08
C PHE A 223 10.59 14.89 -10.15
N VAL A 224 11.56 14.78 -11.06
CA VAL A 224 12.40 13.56 -11.20
C VAL A 224 13.16 13.28 -9.92
N TRP A 225 13.85 14.27 -9.35
CA TRP A 225 14.57 14.10 -8.08
C TRP A 225 13.67 13.65 -6.92
N TYR A 226 12.43 14.16 -6.90
CA TYR A 226 11.44 13.68 -5.95
C TYR A 226 11.11 12.21 -6.16
N LEU A 227 10.88 11.78 -7.41
CA LEU A 227 10.62 10.38 -7.72
C LEU A 227 11.80 9.49 -7.33
N GLU A 228 13.03 9.88 -7.62
CA GLU A 228 14.24 9.13 -7.24
C GLU A 228 14.34 8.95 -5.72
N SER A 229 14.08 10.01 -4.97
CA SER A 229 14.04 9.95 -3.51
C SER A 229 12.92 9.05 -2.98
N GLN A 230 11.76 8.97 -3.66
CA GLN A 230 10.66 8.11 -3.23
C GLN A 230 10.89 6.64 -3.62
N LEU A 231 11.44 6.40 -4.81
CA LEU A 231 11.64 5.07 -5.38
C LEU A 231 12.95 4.42 -4.92
N GLY A 232 13.91 5.22 -4.42
CA GLY A 232 15.26 4.75 -4.11
C GLY A 232 16.03 4.28 -5.35
N LEU A 233 15.71 4.86 -6.51
CA LEU A 233 16.27 4.54 -7.82
C LEU A 233 16.81 5.81 -8.46
N ASP A 234 17.91 5.69 -9.20
CA ASP A 234 18.43 6.71 -10.10
C ASP A 234 17.69 6.57 -11.43
N LEU A 235 16.89 7.59 -11.79
CA LEU A 235 15.96 7.56 -12.93
C LEU A 235 16.47 8.38 -14.10
N ASP A 236 17.32 9.39 -13.87
CA ASP A 236 17.92 10.21 -14.92
C ASP A 236 19.40 9.91 -15.22
N GLY A 237 20.05 9.08 -14.40
CA GLY A 237 21.39 8.54 -14.64
C GLY A 237 22.53 9.49 -14.26
N ASP A 238 22.33 10.35 -13.26
CA ASP A 238 23.28 11.41 -12.85
C ASP A 238 24.28 11.07 -11.73
#